data_AF-S3XG47-F1
#
_entry.id   AF-S3XG47-F1
#
_cell.length_a   1.000
_cell.length_b   1.000
_cell.length_c   1.000
_cell.angle_alpha   90.00
_cell.angle_beta   90.00
_cell.angle_gamma   90.00
#
_symmetry.space_group_name_H-M   'P 1'
#
loop_
_entity.id
_entity.type
_entity.pdbx_description
1 polymer ?
#
loop_
_entity_poly.entity_id
_entity_poly.type
_entity_poly.pdbx_seq_one_letter_code
_entity_poly.pdbx_strand_id
1 'polypeptide(L)'
;MRRKAAKSSTVILVAACLAAAFTGCSAPDVADRAPELVGPLIEHHGGRLVSVKIHPKWGMAMMSDGAGAQIERIGFGQDTTPGALPAHPIDGVRLPSIGSADFDVDGYVARVSETSGSCGMDDWEVKATALSSSAVVITQVCAGQQTAFSLNGTPVNSVDDVWSPESFATAWNELLTVNPSGQVLDLNLSAEELTAELPPDASGSSCQMAYKRALAGVPRFELPVISSQCQDSAQGNKIDLTAHDAKTVWEQVASLSREHGIVLDEETSLRIHREGEGVARLTLSRSAQAATVDVTAPR
;
A
#
# COMPACT_ATOMS: atom_id res chain seq x y z
N MET A 1 52.90 24.46 46.99
CA MET A 1 52.21 23.25 47.47
C MET A 1 50.71 23.49 47.53
N ARG A 2 49.94 22.58 46.93
CA ARG A 2 48.50 22.27 47.17
C ARG A 2 47.40 23.27 46.75
N ARG A 3 46.91 23.02 45.52
CA ARG A 3 45.51 22.79 45.08
C ARG A 3 44.37 23.42 45.91
N LYS A 4 43.48 24.17 45.23
CA LYS A 4 42.17 23.65 44.75
C LYS A 4 41.44 24.70 43.91
N ALA A 5 41.31 24.41 42.61
CA ALA A 5 40.24 24.89 41.76
C ALA A 5 39.10 23.84 41.79
N ALA A 6 37.85 24.31 41.78
CA ALA A 6 36.64 23.68 41.22
C ALA A 6 35.39 24.07 42.04
N LYS A 7 34.43 24.73 41.38
CA LYS A 7 32.97 24.62 41.56
C LYS A 7 32.36 25.23 40.29
N SER A 8 32.32 24.45 39.21
CA SER A 8 31.11 23.76 38.72
C SER A 8 29.99 24.73 38.34
N SER A 9 30.10 25.28 37.13
CA SER A 9 28.97 25.79 36.35
C SER A 9 28.28 24.60 35.69
N THR A 10 27.37 23.93 36.39
CA THR A 10 26.50 22.89 35.80
C THR A 10 25.24 22.70 36.62
N VAL A 11 24.35 23.70 36.64
CA VAL A 11 22.93 23.52 37.01
C VAL A 11 22.09 24.55 36.25
N ILE A 12 21.98 24.39 34.92
CA ILE A 12 20.97 25.09 34.12
C ILE A 12 20.50 24.07 33.06
N LEU A 13 19.60 23.15 33.43
CA LEU A 13 18.71 22.37 32.52
C LEU A 13 17.98 21.21 33.24
N VAL A 14 17.50 21.38 34.48
CA VAL A 14 16.57 20.39 35.10
C VAL A 14 15.41 21.06 35.86
N ALA A 15 15.35 22.39 35.95
CA ALA A 15 14.39 23.10 36.81
C ALA A 15 13.25 23.79 36.04
N ALA A 16 12.88 23.34 34.84
CA ALA A 16 11.74 23.89 34.09
C ALA A 16 10.47 23.01 34.15
N CYS A 17 10.54 21.77 34.66
CA CYS A 17 9.38 20.86 34.73
C CYS A 17 8.72 20.74 36.12
N LEU A 18 9.19 21.43 37.15
CA LEU A 18 8.66 21.24 38.52
C LEU A 18 7.80 22.38 39.08
N ALA A 19 7.44 23.39 38.27
CA ALA A 19 6.61 24.51 38.72
C ALA A 19 5.36 24.79 37.84
N ALA A 20 4.94 23.81 37.02
CA ALA A 20 3.71 23.89 36.22
C ALA A 20 2.84 22.62 36.36
N ALA A 21 2.85 22.00 37.54
CA ALA A 21 1.81 21.05 37.91
C ALA A 21 0.49 21.84 38.05
N PHE A 22 -0.59 21.40 37.39
CA PHE A 22 -1.95 21.99 37.32
C PHE A 22 -2.37 22.75 36.04
N THR A 23 -1.68 22.54 34.91
CA THR A 23 -2.33 22.61 33.57
C THR A 23 -1.89 21.39 32.76
N GLY A 24 -2.85 20.59 32.29
CA GLY A 24 -2.66 19.22 31.78
C GLY A 24 -1.48 19.02 30.84
N CYS A 25 -0.39 18.44 31.38
CA CYS A 25 0.57 17.71 30.57
C CYS A 25 -0.07 16.37 30.24
N SER A 26 -0.80 16.32 29.13
CA SER A 26 -1.10 15.06 28.44
C SER A 26 0.24 14.38 28.13
N ALA A 27 0.30 13.05 28.25
CA ALA A 27 1.46 12.31 27.72
C ALA A 27 1.63 12.67 26.23
N PRO A 28 2.88 12.78 25.72
CA PRO A 28 3.11 13.09 24.31
C PRO A 28 2.41 12.06 23.43
N ASP A 29 1.81 12.53 22.33
CA ASP A 29 1.18 11.67 21.35
C ASP A 29 2.27 10.81 20.68
N VAL A 30 1.96 9.55 20.34
CA VAL A 30 2.87 8.72 19.54
C VAL A 30 3.18 9.40 18.20
N ALA A 31 2.28 10.23 17.67
CA ALA A 31 2.53 11.11 16.52
C ALA A 31 3.72 12.05 16.72
N ASP A 32 3.82 12.70 17.89
CA ASP A 32 4.90 13.65 18.21
C ASP A 32 6.26 12.96 18.26
N ARG A 33 6.25 11.65 18.57
CA ARG A 33 7.43 10.80 18.68
C ARG A 33 7.78 10.08 17.37
N ALA A 34 6.88 10.04 16.39
CA ALA A 34 7.07 9.28 15.15
C ALA A 34 8.40 9.58 14.40
N PRO A 35 8.87 10.84 14.28
CA PRO A 35 10.15 11.15 13.64
C PRO A 35 11.35 10.46 14.30
N GLU A 36 11.29 10.26 15.62
CA GLU A 36 12.37 9.67 16.41
C GLU A 36 12.22 8.16 16.61
N LEU A 37 11.12 7.56 16.14
CA LEU A 37 10.81 6.14 16.35
C LEU A 37 10.87 5.32 15.07
N VAL A 38 10.23 5.79 14.00
CA VAL A 38 9.97 4.96 12.82
C VAL A 38 11.27 4.59 12.11
N GLY A 39 12.11 5.58 11.79
CA GLY A 39 13.40 5.35 11.14
C GLY A 39 14.31 4.41 11.94
N PRO A 40 14.65 4.74 13.19
CA PRO A 40 15.51 3.89 14.02
C PRO A 40 14.97 2.48 14.25
N LEU A 41 13.65 2.30 14.34
CA LEU A 41 13.03 0.96 14.45
C LEU A 41 13.29 0.14 13.19
N ILE A 42 13.00 0.70 12.01
CA ILE A 42 13.21 0.03 10.72
C ILE A 42 14.70 -0.31 10.53
N GLU A 43 15.60 0.62 10.86
CA GLU A 43 17.05 0.41 10.78
C GLU A 43 17.56 -0.66 11.76
N HIS A 44 17.12 -0.61 13.03
CA HIS A 44 17.59 -1.50 14.08
C HIS A 44 17.25 -2.97 13.79
N HIS A 45 16.03 -3.23 13.32
CA HIS A 45 15.62 -4.59 12.99
C HIS A 45 16.34 -5.15 11.75
N GLY A 46 16.90 -4.29 10.89
CA GLY A 46 17.69 -4.69 9.71
C GLY A 46 16.94 -5.52 8.66
N GLY A 47 15.66 -5.79 8.91
CA GLY A 47 14.76 -6.54 8.05
C GLY A 47 14.08 -5.67 6.99
N ARG A 48 13.15 -6.27 6.26
CA ARG A 48 12.30 -5.56 5.30
C ARG A 48 11.00 -5.14 5.97
N LEU A 49 10.49 -3.95 5.63
CA LEU A 49 9.24 -3.46 6.20
C LEU A 49 8.07 -4.09 5.46
N VAL A 50 7.16 -4.74 6.20
CA VAL A 50 5.87 -5.24 5.68
C VAL A 50 4.79 -4.19 5.89
N SER A 51 4.68 -3.66 7.11
CA SER A 51 3.77 -2.56 7.42
C SER A 51 4.19 -1.78 8.65
N VAL A 52 3.81 -0.52 8.72
CA VAL A 52 3.89 0.30 9.93
C VAL A 52 2.57 1.03 10.12
N LYS A 53 2.12 1.10 11.37
CA LYS A 53 0.85 1.68 11.75
C LYS A 53 1.05 2.55 12.98
N ILE A 54 0.53 3.77 12.94
CA ILE A 54 0.50 4.70 14.06
C ILE A 54 -0.94 5.07 14.37
N HIS A 55 -1.27 5.04 15.65
CA HIS A 55 -2.50 5.49 16.27
C HIS A 55 -2.12 6.42 17.45
N PRO A 56 -2.95 7.36 17.91
CA PRO A 56 -2.57 8.34 18.94
C PRO A 56 -2.08 7.75 20.29
N LYS A 57 -2.30 6.45 20.50
CA LYS A 57 -1.99 5.74 21.75
C LYS A 57 -0.93 4.66 21.59
N TRP A 58 -0.66 4.23 20.37
CA TRP A 58 0.20 3.08 20.11
C TRP A 58 0.71 3.09 18.66
N GLY A 59 1.83 2.41 18.44
CA GLY A 59 2.33 2.09 17.13
C GLY A 59 2.70 0.63 16.99
N MET A 60 2.69 0.13 15.76
CA MET A 60 3.03 -1.23 15.40
C MET A 60 3.83 -1.23 14.11
N ALA A 61 4.91 -2.00 14.06
CA ALA A 61 5.60 -2.34 12.83
C ALA A 61 5.61 -3.85 12.64
N MET A 62 5.48 -4.29 11.40
CA MET A 62 5.70 -5.66 10.98
C MET A 62 6.94 -5.68 10.09
N MET A 63 7.97 -6.40 10.53
CA MET A 63 9.25 -6.53 9.84
C MET A 63 9.42 -7.98 9.39
N SER A 64 10.02 -8.21 8.22
CA SER A 64 10.43 -9.54 7.80
C SER A 64 11.95 -9.70 7.83
N ASP A 65 12.44 -10.93 7.98
CA ASP A 65 13.87 -11.31 8.05
C ASP A 65 14.72 -11.04 6.79
N GLY A 66 14.23 -10.22 5.85
CA GLY A 66 14.90 -9.93 4.58
C GLY A 66 14.68 -10.99 3.51
N ALA A 67 14.58 -12.26 3.91
CA ALA A 67 14.18 -13.37 3.04
C ALA A 67 12.64 -13.47 2.88
N GLY A 68 11.89 -12.73 3.69
CA GLY A 68 10.42 -12.76 3.72
C GLY A 68 9.86 -14.03 4.34
N ALA A 69 10.70 -14.83 5.02
CA ALA A 69 10.34 -16.15 5.53
C ALA A 69 9.78 -16.08 6.97
N GLN A 70 10.24 -15.12 7.75
CA GLN A 70 9.75 -14.84 9.10
C GLN A 70 9.29 -13.41 9.21
N ILE A 71 8.14 -13.20 9.84
CA ILE A 71 7.60 -11.87 10.13
C ILE A 71 7.59 -11.67 11.65
N GLU A 72 8.16 -10.57 12.12
CA GLU A 72 8.13 -10.13 13.50
C GLU A 72 7.18 -8.93 13.62
N ARG A 73 6.26 -9.00 14.59
CA ARG A 73 5.38 -7.88 14.94
C ARG A 73 5.94 -7.16 16.16
N ILE A 74 6.33 -5.90 16.01
CA ILE A 74 6.88 -5.05 17.07
C ILE A 74 5.88 -3.96 17.44
N GLY A 75 5.61 -3.75 18.72
CA GLY A 75 4.73 -2.67 19.15
C GLY A 75 5.40 -1.72 20.14
N PHE A 76 4.95 -0.47 20.11
CA PHE A 76 5.47 0.60 20.96
C PHE A 76 4.34 1.52 21.42
N GLY A 77 4.48 2.05 22.64
CA GLY A 77 3.55 3.02 23.22
C GLY A 77 4.19 4.41 23.35
N GLN A 78 3.50 5.28 24.09
CA GLN A 78 3.90 6.68 24.31
C GLN A 78 5.28 6.83 25.01
N ASP A 79 5.70 5.85 25.81
CA ASP A 79 6.93 5.93 26.64
C ASP A 79 8.20 5.33 25.98
N THR A 80 8.08 4.86 24.74
CA THR A 80 9.19 4.54 23.82
C THR A 80 10.35 3.68 24.35
N THR A 81 10.25 2.39 24.05
CA THR A 81 11.41 1.55 23.65
C THR A 81 10.87 0.60 22.58
N PRO A 82 11.60 0.28 21.49
CA PRO A 82 11.20 -0.66 20.43
C PRO A 82 10.75 -2.08 20.85
N GLY A 83 10.49 -2.36 22.13
CA GLY A 83 9.96 -3.63 22.62
C GLY A 83 8.88 -3.47 23.70
N ALA A 84 8.24 -2.30 23.81
CA ALA A 84 7.26 -2.03 24.86
C ALA A 84 5.97 -2.87 24.72
N LEU A 85 5.75 -3.50 23.57
CA LEU A 85 4.77 -4.58 23.39
C LEU A 85 5.48 -5.85 22.93
N PRO A 86 5.02 -7.04 23.38
CA PRO A 86 5.71 -8.29 23.07
C PRO A 86 5.81 -8.51 21.57
N ALA A 87 7.05 -8.72 21.11
CA ALA A 87 7.31 -9.16 19.75
C ALA A 87 6.84 -10.61 19.59
N HIS A 88 6.14 -10.88 18.50
CA HIS A 88 5.64 -12.22 18.21
C HIS A 88 6.04 -12.62 16.79
N PRO A 89 6.66 -13.80 16.61
CA PRO A 89 6.87 -14.36 15.29
C PRO A 89 5.54 -14.75 14.69
N ILE A 90 5.39 -14.51 13.39
CA ILE A 90 4.27 -14.93 12.57
C ILE A 90 4.88 -15.86 11.51
N ASP A 91 4.82 -17.16 11.79
CA ASP A 91 5.33 -18.19 10.89
C ASP A 91 4.34 -18.48 9.76
N GLY A 92 4.86 -18.77 8.56
CA GLY A 92 4.08 -19.33 7.46
C GLY A 92 3.32 -18.34 6.59
N VAL A 93 3.47 -17.02 6.82
CA VAL A 93 2.88 -15.99 5.94
C VAL A 93 4.01 -15.25 5.21
N ARG A 94 4.05 -15.37 3.88
CA ARG A 94 4.90 -14.49 3.05
C ARG A 94 4.07 -13.29 2.61
N LEU A 95 4.40 -12.13 3.15
CA LEU A 95 3.81 -10.85 2.75
C LEU A 95 4.82 -10.06 1.90
N PRO A 96 4.34 -9.24 0.95
CA PRO A 96 5.17 -8.26 0.30
C PRO A 96 5.88 -7.38 1.34
N SER A 97 7.12 -7.02 1.03
CA SER A 97 7.93 -6.19 1.92
C SER A 97 8.84 -5.30 1.09
N ILE A 98 9.14 -4.11 1.61
CA ILE A 98 10.03 -3.12 1.00
C ILE A 98 11.35 -3.05 1.76
N GLY A 99 12.44 -2.74 1.05
CA GLY A 99 13.73 -2.50 1.68
C GLY A 99 13.65 -1.30 2.62
N SER A 100 14.35 -1.34 3.75
CA SER A 100 14.36 -0.23 4.71
C SER A 100 14.82 1.08 4.07
N ALA A 101 15.81 1.02 3.17
CA ALA A 101 16.32 2.17 2.43
C ALA A 101 15.36 2.70 1.36
N ASP A 102 14.40 1.89 0.91
CA ASP A 102 13.42 2.25 -0.13
C ASP A 102 12.10 2.77 0.47
N PHE A 103 11.92 2.64 1.79
CA PHE A 103 10.76 3.17 2.48
C PHE A 103 10.94 4.66 2.77
N ASP A 104 10.01 5.48 2.29
CA ASP A 104 9.98 6.92 2.54
C ASP A 104 9.53 7.22 3.98
N VAL A 105 10.48 7.15 4.92
CA VAL A 105 10.25 7.42 6.35
C VAL A 105 9.73 8.85 6.55
N ASP A 106 10.36 9.83 5.90
CA ASP A 106 10.01 11.25 6.07
C ASP A 106 8.61 11.54 5.54
N GLY A 107 8.27 11.02 4.35
CA GLY A 107 6.93 11.13 3.79
C GLY A 107 5.88 10.46 4.66
N TYR A 108 6.16 9.26 5.18
CA TYR A 108 5.25 8.58 6.11
C TYR A 108 5.02 9.39 7.39
N VAL A 109 6.10 9.86 8.03
CA VAL A 109 6.02 10.66 9.26
C VAL A 109 5.27 11.97 9.00
N ALA A 110 5.47 12.63 7.86
CA ALA A 110 4.71 13.81 7.48
C ALA A 110 3.21 13.53 7.40
N ARG A 111 2.80 12.37 6.85
CA ARG A 111 1.38 11.95 6.85
C ARG A 111 0.83 11.67 8.24
N VAL A 112 1.64 11.11 9.14
CA VAL A 112 1.27 10.95 10.56
C VAL A 112 0.96 12.31 11.18
N SER A 113 1.86 13.29 11.03
CA SER A 113 1.67 14.63 11.57
C SER A 113 0.50 15.40 10.93
N GLU A 114 0.30 15.26 9.62
CA GLU A 114 -0.84 15.84 8.91
C GLU A 114 -2.16 15.25 9.42
N THR A 115 -2.22 13.93 9.60
CA THR A 115 -3.42 13.23 10.07
C THR A 115 -3.74 13.59 11.51
N SER A 116 -2.75 13.58 12.40
CA SER A 116 -2.95 13.95 13.81
C SER A 116 -3.38 15.40 13.99
N GLY A 117 -2.92 16.31 13.12
CA GLY A 117 -3.33 17.71 13.13
C GLY A 117 -4.70 17.97 12.51
N SER A 118 -5.17 17.11 11.60
CA SER A 118 -6.41 17.33 10.82
C SER A 118 -7.60 16.52 11.33
N CYS A 119 -7.38 15.29 11.80
CA CYS A 119 -8.36 14.51 12.54
C CYS A 119 -8.38 14.99 14.00
N GLY A 120 -9.55 15.26 14.59
CA GLY A 120 -9.65 15.64 16.00
C GLY A 120 -8.93 14.67 16.98
N MET A 121 -8.79 15.08 18.24
CA MET A 121 -7.68 14.66 19.13
C MET A 121 -7.51 13.16 19.49
N ASP A 122 -8.36 12.21 19.08
CA ASP A 122 -8.27 10.85 19.64
C ASP A 122 -8.73 9.68 18.73
N ASP A 123 -9.21 9.95 17.53
CA ASP A 123 -9.74 8.91 16.64
C ASP A 123 -9.15 9.08 15.24
N TRP A 124 -7.91 8.64 15.11
CA TRP A 124 -7.20 8.65 13.83
C TRP A 124 -6.19 7.51 13.75
N GLU A 125 -5.83 7.17 12.53
CA GLU A 125 -4.85 6.12 12.24
C GLU A 125 -4.15 6.40 10.92
N VAL A 126 -2.84 6.18 10.89
CA VAL A 126 -2.06 6.14 9.66
C VAL A 126 -1.39 4.79 9.54
N LYS A 127 -1.56 4.14 8.38
CA LYS A 127 -1.00 2.83 8.10
C LYS A 127 -0.26 2.87 6.77
N ALA A 128 1.02 2.52 6.76
CA ALA A 128 1.75 2.18 5.56
C ALA A 128 1.85 0.65 5.41
N THR A 129 1.59 0.13 4.22
CA THR A 129 1.70 -1.31 3.90
C THR A 129 2.48 -1.47 2.61
N ALA A 130 3.51 -2.33 2.64
CA ALA A 130 4.21 -2.73 1.44
C ALA A 130 3.28 -3.56 0.56
N LEU A 131 3.14 -3.12 -0.68
CA LEU A 131 2.40 -3.79 -1.73
C LEU A 131 3.33 -4.65 -2.61
N SER A 132 4.57 -4.21 -2.76
CA SER A 132 5.64 -4.97 -3.42
C SER A 132 7.00 -4.53 -2.86
N SER A 133 8.09 -4.95 -3.50
CA SER A 133 9.43 -4.47 -3.15
C SER A 133 9.67 -3.00 -3.45
N SER A 134 8.76 -2.33 -4.17
CA SER A 134 8.89 -0.94 -4.62
C SER A 134 7.63 -0.11 -4.45
N ALA A 135 6.55 -0.69 -3.93
CA ALA A 135 5.27 -0.04 -3.79
C ALA A 135 4.80 -0.08 -2.34
N VAL A 136 4.39 1.07 -1.82
CA VAL A 136 3.83 1.25 -0.49
C VAL A 136 2.53 2.04 -0.61
N VAL A 137 1.47 1.50 -0.01
CA VAL A 137 0.23 2.24 0.19
C VAL A 137 0.22 2.85 1.58
N ILE A 138 -0.15 4.13 1.68
CA ILE A 138 -0.42 4.82 2.94
C ILE A 138 -1.91 5.13 3.01
N THR A 139 -2.52 4.76 4.14
CA THR A 139 -3.92 4.96 4.48
C THR A 139 -4.02 5.91 5.65
N GLN A 140 -4.89 6.91 5.55
CA GLN A 140 -5.22 7.83 6.64
C GLN A 140 -6.70 7.67 7.00
N VAL A 141 -6.97 7.55 8.29
CA VAL A 141 -8.32 7.32 8.85
C VAL A 141 -8.58 8.39 9.91
N CYS A 142 -9.75 9.01 9.89
CA CYS A 142 -10.29 9.84 10.96
C CYS A 142 -11.66 9.28 11.39
N ALA A 143 -11.95 9.19 12.69
CA ALA A 143 -13.26 8.76 13.21
C ALA A 143 -13.72 7.38 12.68
N GLY A 144 -12.78 6.44 12.53
CA GLY A 144 -12.99 5.16 11.86
C GLY A 144 -13.39 5.24 10.38
N GLN A 145 -13.37 6.43 9.77
CA GLN A 145 -13.63 6.67 8.36
C GLN A 145 -12.33 6.94 7.64
N GLN A 146 -12.14 6.26 6.52
CA GLN A 146 -10.98 6.53 5.69
C GLN A 146 -11.10 7.90 5.01
N THR A 147 -10.04 8.70 5.10
CA THR A 147 -10.05 10.08 4.60
C THR A 147 -9.08 10.31 3.45
N ALA A 148 -7.97 9.58 3.39
CA ALA A 148 -7.02 9.68 2.29
C ALA A 148 -6.26 8.38 2.01
N PHE A 149 -5.73 8.31 0.79
CA PHE A 149 -4.95 7.21 0.25
C PHE A 149 -3.79 7.77 -0.55
N SER A 150 -2.61 7.16 -0.42
CA SER A 150 -1.51 7.41 -1.35
C SER A 150 -0.74 6.14 -1.69
N LEU A 151 -0.25 6.08 -2.92
CA LEU A 151 0.62 5.03 -3.44
C LEU A 151 1.97 5.67 -3.76
N ASN A 152 3.04 5.22 -3.08
CA ASN A 152 4.38 5.83 -3.18
C ASN A 152 4.35 7.37 -3.03
N GLY A 153 3.60 7.85 -2.04
CA GLY A 153 3.44 9.29 -1.76
C GLY A 153 2.49 10.03 -2.70
N THR A 154 2.07 9.42 -3.81
CA THR A 154 1.12 10.01 -4.76
C THR A 154 -0.32 9.75 -4.32
N PRO A 155 -1.19 10.78 -4.18
CA PRO A 155 -2.58 10.57 -3.82
C PRO A 155 -3.32 9.66 -4.80
N VAL A 156 -4.07 8.70 -4.27
CA VAL A 156 -4.94 7.81 -5.03
C VAL A 156 -6.37 8.34 -4.92
N ASN A 157 -6.87 8.92 -6.01
CA ASN A 157 -8.17 9.59 -6.03
C ASN A 157 -9.32 8.65 -6.38
N SER A 158 -10.56 9.08 -6.11
CA SER A 158 -11.75 8.45 -6.68
C SER A 158 -11.68 8.46 -8.20
N VAL A 159 -12.18 7.39 -8.80
CA VAL A 159 -12.39 7.28 -10.24
C VAL A 159 -13.88 7.50 -10.47
N ASP A 160 -14.27 8.59 -11.13
CA ASP A 160 -15.69 8.98 -11.24
C ASP A 160 -16.39 8.37 -12.46
N ASP A 161 -15.63 8.00 -13.51
CA ASP A 161 -16.14 7.30 -14.69
C ASP A 161 -15.18 6.17 -15.09
N VAL A 162 -15.52 4.94 -14.72
CA VAL A 162 -14.68 3.76 -14.98
C VAL A 162 -14.48 3.50 -16.46
N TRP A 163 -15.48 3.83 -17.29
CA TRP A 163 -15.47 3.55 -18.72
C TRP A 163 -14.98 4.74 -19.55
N SER A 164 -13.92 5.40 -19.05
CA SER A 164 -13.21 6.46 -19.76
C SER A 164 -11.74 6.10 -20.00
N PRO A 165 -11.12 6.64 -21.08
CA PRO A 165 -9.70 6.46 -21.34
C PRO A 165 -8.81 6.89 -20.16
N GLU A 166 -9.18 7.98 -19.49
CA GLU A 166 -8.43 8.58 -18.39
C GLU A 166 -8.43 7.67 -17.15
N SER A 167 -9.59 7.11 -16.80
CA SER A 167 -9.73 6.18 -15.67
C SER A 167 -9.03 4.86 -15.93
N PHE A 168 -9.15 4.32 -17.15
CA PHE A 168 -8.43 3.12 -17.56
C PHE A 168 -6.92 3.32 -17.46
N ALA A 169 -6.39 4.44 -17.99
CA ALA A 169 -4.98 4.76 -17.90
C ALA A 169 -4.49 4.95 -16.45
N THR A 170 -5.32 5.57 -15.60
CA THR A 170 -5.01 5.73 -14.17
C THR A 170 -4.85 4.38 -13.49
N ALA A 171 -5.84 3.48 -13.64
CA ALA A 171 -5.81 2.16 -13.01
C ALA A 171 -4.67 1.28 -13.56
N TRP A 172 -4.38 1.38 -14.87
CA TRP A 172 -3.23 0.72 -15.50
C TRP A 172 -1.89 1.18 -14.93
N ASN A 173 -1.70 2.49 -14.76
CA ASN A 173 -0.46 3.06 -14.22
C ASN A 173 -0.28 2.77 -12.73
N GLU A 174 -1.37 2.76 -11.95
CA GLU A 174 -1.36 2.30 -10.55
C GLU A 174 -0.89 0.84 -10.47
N LEU A 175 -1.42 -0.04 -11.33
CA LEU A 175 -1.01 -1.43 -11.39
C LEU A 175 0.48 -1.60 -11.76
N LEU A 176 0.99 -0.84 -12.72
CA LEU A 176 2.42 -0.85 -13.07
C LEU A 176 3.30 -0.28 -11.95
N THR A 177 2.78 0.64 -11.13
CA THR A 177 3.50 1.12 -9.94
C THR A 177 3.62 0.01 -8.89
N VAL A 178 2.54 -0.74 -8.67
CA VAL A 178 2.49 -1.88 -7.76
C VAL A 178 3.36 -3.03 -8.24
N ASN A 179 3.31 -3.33 -9.54
CA ASN A 179 4.02 -4.42 -10.18
C ASN A 179 4.82 -3.91 -11.39
N PRO A 180 6.03 -3.37 -11.18
CA PRO A 180 6.85 -2.79 -12.24
C PRO A 180 7.28 -3.78 -13.33
N SER A 181 7.23 -5.09 -13.05
CA SER A 181 7.48 -6.10 -14.08
C SER A 181 6.41 -6.12 -15.17
N GLY A 182 5.24 -5.52 -14.88
CA GLY A 182 4.03 -5.57 -15.70
C GLY A 182 3.47 -6.97 -15.92
N GLN A 183 4.06 -8.01 -15.32
CA GLN A 183 3.63 -9.38 -15.52
C GLN A 183 2.36 -9.64 -14.72
N VAL A 184 1.25 -9.95 -15.38
CA VAL A 184 0.00 -10.38 -14.73
C VAL A 184 -0.46 -11.71 -15.31
N LEU A 185 -1.24 -12.47 -14.56
CA LEU A 185 -1.86 -13.72 -15.03
C LEU A 185 -3.24 -13.44 -15.64
N ASP A 186 -3.97 -12.51 -15.04
CA ASP A 186 -5.30 -12.10 -15.46
C ASP A 186 -5.54 -10.66 -15.00
N LEU A 187 -6.28 -9.88 -15.79
CA LEU A 187 -6.72 -8.53 -15.46
C LEU A 187 -8.22 -8.43 -15.74
N ASN A 188 -9.01 -8.16 -14.72
CA ASN A 188 -10.45 -7.94 -14.85
C ASN A 188 -10.80 -6.53 -14.39
N LEU A 189 -11.60 -5.84 -15.19
CA LEU A 189 -12.18 -4.54 -14.89
C LEU A 189 -13.70 -4.65 -14.99
N SER A 190 -14.38 -4.31 -13.91
CA SER A 190 -15.83 -4.08 -13.87
C SER A 190 -16.09 -2.61 -13.53
N ALA A 191 -17.36 -2.20 -13.49
CA ALA A 191 -17.70 -0.87 -13.02
C ALA A 191 -17.37 -0.63 -11.53
N GLU A 192 -17.23 -1.70 -10.75
CA GLU A 192 -17.00 -1.63 -9.30
C GLU A 192 -15.52 -1.82 -8.93
N GLU A 193 -14.77 -2.62 -9.67
CA GLU A 193 -13.40 -2.96 -9.29
C GLU A 193 -12.49 -3.26 -10.49
N LEU A 194 -11.21 -2.94 -10.33
CA LEU A 194 -10.12 -3.53 -11.09
C LEU A 194 -9.46 -4.61 -10.23
N THR A 195 -9.34 -5.82 -10.77
CA THR A 195 -8.58 -6.91 -10.15
C THR A 195 -7.49 -7.39 -11.10
N ALA A 196 -6.28 -7.52 -10.59
CA ALA A 196 -5.14 -8.05 -11.32
C ALA A 196 -4.53 -9.20 -10.53
N GLU A 197 -4.50 -10.37 -11.15
CA GLU A 197 -3.82 -11.53 -10.64
C GLU A 197 -2.33 -11.42 -10.95
N LEU A 198 -1.49 -11.36 -9.93
CA LEU A 198 -0.06 -11.24 -10.08
C LEU A 198 0.59 -12.63 -10.07
N PRO A 199 1.64 -12.87 -10.87
CA PRO A 199 2.39 -14.11 -10.80
C PRO A 199 3.01 -14.27 -9.40
N PRO A 200 3.17 -15.51 -8.92
CA PRO A 200 3.90 -15.74 -7.68
C PRO A 200 5.33 -15.18 -7.82
N ASP A 201 5.87 -14.69 -6.71
CA ASP A 201 7.25 -14.29 -6.67
C ASP A 201 8.16 -15.51 -6.91
N ALA A 202 9.41 -15.26 -7.33
CA ALA A 202 10.39 -16.32 -7.60
C ALA A 202 10.77 -17.15 -6.36
N SER A 203 10.19 -16.87 -5.19
CA SER A 203 10.56 -17.43 -3.90
C SER A 203 9.96 -18.82 -3.64
N GLY A 204 9.13 -19.35 -4.54
CA GLY A 204 8.48 -20.67 -4.37
C GLY A 204 7.27 -20.64 -3.43
N SER A 205 6.69 -19.45 -3.23
CA SER A 205 5.43 -19.24 -2.51
C SER A 205 4.26 -19.91 -3.26
N SER A 206 3.42 -20.69 -2.56
CA SER A 206 2.09 -21.12 -3.06
C SER A 206 1.03 -20.02 -2.92
N CYS A 207 1.40 -18.85 -2.42
CA CYS A 207 0.54 -17.69 -2.31
C CYS A 207 0.70 -16.79 -3.53
N GLN A 208 -0.38 -16.70 -4.31
CA GLN A 208 -0.56 -15.77 -5.40
C GLN A 208 -1.05 -14.43 -4.83
N MET A 209 -0.50 -13.33 -5.31
CA MET A 209 -0.96 -12.01 -4.92
C MET A 209 -2.01 -11.54 -5.93
N ALA A 210 -3.10 -10.98 -5.45
CA ALA A 210 -4.08 -10.28 -6.27
C ALA A 210 -4.10 -8.81 -5.85
N TYR A 211 -3.88 -7.91 -6.80
CA TYR A 211 -4.15 -6.50 -6.64
C TYR A 211 -5.64 -6.26 -6.90
N LYS A 212 -6.31 -5.59 -5.97
CA LYS A 212 -7.70 -5.17 -6.09
C LYS A 212 -7.79 -3.69 -5.88
N ARG A 213 -8.55 -2.98 -6.72
CA ARG A 213 -8.76 -1.55 -6.64
C ARG A 213 -10.24 -1.27 -6.84
N ALA A 214 -10.91 -0.82 -5.78
CA ALA A 214 -12.29 -0.37 -5.87
C ALA A 214 -12.40 0.88 -6.77
N LEU A 215 -13.48 0.98 -7.52
CA LEU A 215 -13.79 2.04 -8.47
C LEU A 215 -15.13 2.71 -8.09
N ALA A 216 -15.72 3.50 -9.00
CA ALA A 216 -17.00 4.18 -8.76
C ALA A 216 -18.08 3.20 -8.25
N GLY A 217 -18.97 3.66 -7.37
CA GLY A 217 -20.13 2.87 -6.92
C GLY A 217 -19.88 1.93 -5.74
N VAL A 218 -18.64 1.50 -5.50
CA VAL A 218 -18.27 0.81 -4.25
C VAL A 218 -18.13 1.85 -3.14
N PRO A 219 -18.58 1.60 -1.90
CA PRO A 219 -18.27 2.47 -0.78
C PRO A 219 -16.78 2.80 -0.79
N ARG A 220 -16.42 4.09 -0.67
CA ARG A 220 -15.07 4.68 -0.87
C ARG A 220 -13.97 4.16 0.08
N PHE A 221 -14.13 2.96 0.62
CA PHE A 221 -13.47 2.40 1.79
C PHE A 221 -12.72 1.10 1.51
N GLU A 222 -12.72 0.61 0.26
CA GLU A 222 -11.89 -0.54 -0.11
C GLU A 222 -10.60 -0.04 -0.78
N LEU A 223 -9.52 -0.14 -0.01
CA LEU A 223 -8.14 0.13 -0.42
C LEU A 223 -7.79 -0.51 -1.76
N PRO A 224 -6.79 0.01 -2.50
CA PRO A 224 -5.95 -0.87 -3.27
C PRO A 224 -5.40 -1.94 -2.31
N VAL A 225 -6.02 -3.12 -2.30
CA VAL A 225 -5.62 -4.23 -1.44
C VAL A 225 -4.79 -5.17 -2.28
N ILE A 226 -3.63 -5.53 -1.77
CA ILE A 226 -2.98 -6.74 -2.24
C ILE A 226 -3.33 -7.84 -1.26
N SER A 227 -4.19 -8.74 -1.71
CA SER A 227 -4.57 -9.92 -0.96
C SER A 227 -3.70 -11.09 -1.43
N SER A 228 -3.12 -11.83 -0.49
CA SER A 228 -2.54 -13.13 -0.79
C SER A 228 -3.64 -14.19 -0.82
N GLN A 229 -3.83 -14.84 -1.97
CA GLN A 229 -4.59 -16.09 -2.06
C GLN A 229 -3.62 -17.25 -2.22
N CYS A 230 -3.57 -18.12 -1.23
CA CYS A 230 -2.75 -19.32 -1.28
C CYS A 230 -3.51 -20.43 -1.99
N GLN A 231 -3.05 -20.77 -3.20
CA GLN A 231 -3.55 -21.90 -3.98
C GLN A 231 -2.39 -22.83 -4.34
N ASP A 232 -2.63 -24.13 -4.33
CA ASP A 232 -1.59 -25.14 -4.54
C ASP A 232 -1.00 -25.14 -5.98
N SER A 233 -1.51 -24.31 -6.89
CA SER A 233 -1.04 -24.25 -8.28
C SER A 233 -1.41 -22.95 -8.99
N ALA A 234 -0.75 -21.83 -8.66
CA ALA A 234 -0.81 -20.63 -9.50
C ALA A 234 0.04 -20.83 -10.78
N GLN A 235 -0.49 -21.59 -11.73
CA GLN A 235 0.08 -21.74 -13.07
C GLN A 235 -0.84 -21.04 -14.07
N GLY A 236 -0.41 -19.87 -14.53
CA GLY A 236 -1.06 -19.13 -15.61
C GLY A 236 -0.01 -18.57 -16.56
N ASN A 237 -0.39 -18.35 -17.81
CA ASN A 237 0.50 -17.73 -18.78
C ASN A 237 0.55 -16.23 -18.52
N LYS A 238 1.75 -15.69 -18.36
CA LYS A 238 1.95 -14.28 -18.01
C LYS A 238 1.64 -13.38 -19.21
N ILE A 239 0.95 -12.29 -18.95
CA ILE A 239 0.76 -11.14 -19.83
C ILE A 239 1.76 -10.08 -19.40
N ASP A 240 2.51 -9.53 -20.35
CA ASP A 240 3.39 -8.40 -20.12
C ASP A 240 2.65 -7.09 -20.42
N LEU A 241 2.12 -6.44 -19.39
CA LEU A 241 1.45 -5.15 -19.54
C LEU A 241 2.42 -4.04 -19.99
N THR A 242 3.73 -4.18 -19.80
CA THR A 242 4.70 -3.17 -20.26
C THR A 242 4.92 -3.20 -21.78
N ALA A 243 4.56 -4.31 -22.43
CA ALA A 243 4.59 -4.44 -23.88
C ALA A 243 3.45 -3.69 -24.58
N HIS A 244 2.51 -3.13 -23.82
CA HIS A 244 1.33 -2.42 -24.32
C HIS A 244 1.19 -1.07 -23.59
N ASP A 245 0.76 -0.04 -24.31
CA ASP A 245 0.35 1.21 -23.66
C ASP A 245 -1.16 1.21 -23.39
N ALA A 246 -1.57 1.84 -22.28
CA ALA A 246 -2.97 1.87 -21.85
C ALA A 246 -3.91 2.49 -22.91
N LYS A 247 -3.41 3.45 -23.69
CA LYS A 247 -4.18 4.12 -24.74
C LYS A 247 -4.50 3.17 -25.89
N THR A 248 -3.52 2.43 -26.40
CA THR A 248 -3.70 1.43 -27.46
C THR A 248 -4.67 0.33 -27.04
N VAL A 249 -4.57 -0.13 -25.78
CA VAL A 249 -5.52 -1.13 -25.25
C VAL A 249 -6.92 -0.54 -25.16
N TRP A 250 -7.06 0.69 -24.68
CA TRP A 250 -8.36 1.38 -24.63
C TRP A 250 -8.98 1.60 -26.02
N GLU A 251 -8.18 1.96 -27.02
CA GLU A 251 -8.66 2.09 -28.41
C GLU A 251 -9.24 0.77 -28.94
N GLN A 252 -8.66 -0.37 -28.56
CA GLN A 252 -9.21 -1.70 -28.88
C GLN A 252 -10.54 -1.95 -28.15
N VAL A 253 -10.65 -1.61 -26.85
CA VAL A 253 -11.92 -1.68 -26.10
C VAL A 253 -13.02 -0.87 -26.81
N ALA A 254 -12.69 0.38 -27.18
CA ALA A 254 -13.62 1.29 -27.85
C ALA A 254 -13.99 0.83 -29.27
N SER A 255 -13.09 0.17 -30.01
CA SER A 255 -13.42 -0.45 -31.30
C SER A 255 -14.37 -1.62 -31.12
N LEU A 256 -14.05 -2.53 -30.19
CA LEU A 256 -14.81 -3.74 -29.92
C LEU A 256 -16.23 -3.42 -29.44
N SER A 257 -16.38 -2.44 -28.55
CA SER A 257 -17.67 -1.90 -28.12
C SER A 257 -18.52 -1.40 -29.30
N ARG A 258 -17.93 -0.60 -30.21
CA ARG A 258 -18.65 -0.06 -31.37
C ARG A 258 -19.02 -1.12 -32.40
N GLU A 259 -18.11 -2.05 -32.69
CA GLU A 259 -18.31 -3.11 -33.70
C GLU A 259 -19.40 -4.10 -33.27
N HIS A 260 -19.47 -4.42 -31.98
CA HIS A 260 -20.41 -5.40 -31.44
C HIS A 260 -21.63 -4.78 -30.75
N GLY A 261 -21.72 -3.45 -30.70
CA GLY A 261 -22.83 -2.74 -30.05
C GLY A 261 -22.90 -2.95 -28.53
N ILE A 262 -21.76 -3.25 -27.89
CA ILE A 262 -21.67 -3.43 -26.44
C ILE A 262 -21.57 -2.04 -25.81
N VAL A 263 -22.63 -1.62 -25.12
CA VAL A 263 -22.63 -0.39 -24.31
C VAL A 263 -21.69 -0.57 -23.13
N LEU A 264 -20.84 0.42 -22.85
CA LEU A 264 -19.98 0.44 -21.68
C LEU A 264 -20.74 1.07 -20.50
N ASP A 265 -21.15 0.25 -19.55
CA ASP A 265 -21.95 0.63 -18.37
C ASP A 265 -21.69 -0.30 -17.17
N GLU A 266 -22.51 -0.18 -16.14
CA GLU A 266 -22.39 -0.95 -14.89
C GLU A 266 -22.45 -2.48 -15.08
N GLU A 267 -23.07 -2.97 -16.15
CA GLU A 267 -23.19 -4.40 -16.45
C GLU A 267 -22.03 -4.92 -17.31
N THR A 268 -21.09 -4.04 -17.65
CA THR A 268 -19.97 -4.34 -18.53
C THR A 268 -18.79 -4.86 -17.73
N SER A 269 -18.04 -5.77 -18.33
CA SER A 269 -16.77 -6.27 -17.80
C SER A 269 -15.75 -6.40 -18.93
N LEU A 270 -14.51 -6.09 -18.61
CA LEU A 270 -13.35 -6.23 -19.47
C LEU A 270 -12.41 -7.22 -18.81
N ARG A 271 -11.97 -8.24 -19.57
CA ARG A 271 -10.97 -9.20 -19.14
C ARG A 271 -9.81 -9.22 -20.12
N ILE A 272 -8.58 -9.17 -19.61
CA ILE A 272 -7.36 -9.40 -20.37
C ILE A 272 -6.69 -10.63 -19.78
N HIS A 273 -6.64 -11.71 -20.57
CA HIS A 273 -6.07 -13.00 -20.15
C HIS A 273 -5.27 -13.62 -21.29
N ARG A 274 -4.43 -14.62 -20.98
CA ARG A 274 -3.71 -15.40 -21.99
C ARG A 274 -4.14 -16.86 -21.98
N GLU A 275 -4.69 -17.33 -23.10
CA GLU A 275 -5.02 -18.74 -23.30
C GLU A 275 -3.83 -19.50 -23.89
N GLY A 276 -3.26 -20.44 -23.12
CA GLY A 276 -2.09 -21.23 -23.53
C GLY A 276 -0.84 -20.38 -23.83
N GLU A 277 0.03 -20.86 -24.72
CA GLU A 277 1.19 -20.07 -25.20
C GLU A 277 0.80 -18.97 -26.22
N GLY A 278 -0.50 -18.66 -26.34
CA GLY A 278 -1.04 -17.71 -27.30
C GLY A 278 -0.78 -16.23 -26.96
N VAL A 279 -1.28 -15.35 -27.81
CA VAL A 279 -1.26 -13.89 -27.61
C VAL A 279 -2.19 -13.52 -26.44
N ALA A 280 -1.90 -12.42 -25.75
CA ALA A 280 -2.84 -11.87 -24.78
C ALA A 280 -4.16 -11.51 -25.48
N ARG A 281 -5.28 -11.78 -24.83
CA ARG A 281 -6.62 -11.65 -25.39
C ARG A 281 -7.45 -10.72 -24.55
N LEU A 282 -8.09 -9.77 -25.20
CA LEU A 282 -9.03 -8.83 -24.60
C LEU A 282 -10.46 -9.31 -24.87
N THR A 283 -11.25 -9.43 -23.83
CA THR A 283 -12.66 -9.83 -23.90
C THR A 283 -13.52 -8.77 -23.22
N LEU A 284 -14.45 -8.19 -23.97
CA LEU A 284 -15.46 -7.28 -23.46
C LEU A 284 -16.79 -8.03 -23.38
N SER A 285 -17.39 -8.08 -22.19
CA SER A 285 -18.62 -8.82 -21.94
C SER A 285 -19.66 -7.94 -21.27
N ARG A 286 -20.93 -8.12 -21.67
CA ARG A 286 -22.09 -7.51 -21.02
C ARG A 286 -23.26 -8.49 -21.09
N SER A 287 -23.77 -8.89 -19.93
CA SER A 287 -24.81 -9.93 -19.84
C SER A 287 -24.42 -11.19 -20.65
N ALA A 288 -25.21 -11.58 -21.66
CA ALA A 288 -24.94 -12.74 -22.52
C ALA A 288 -24.10 -12.42 -23.77
N GLN A 289 -23.75 -11.15 -24.00
CA GLN A 289 -22.92 -10.72 -25.12
C GLN A 289 -21.46 -10.71 -24.71
N ALA A 290 -20.58 -11.23 -25.57
CA ALA A 290 -19.14 -11.14 -25.43
C ALA A 290 -18.49 -10.91 -26.79
N ALA A 291 -17.47 -10.08 -26.80
CA ALA A 291 -16.63 -9.83 -27.96
C ALA A 291 -15.16 -9.95 -27.55
N THR A 292 -14.32 -10.38 -28.48
CA THR A 292 -12.93 -10.74 -28.18
C THR A 292 -11.99 -10.26 -29.30
N VAL A 293 -10.82 -9.76 -28.92
CA VAL A 293 -9.74 -9.40 -29.85
C VAL A 293 -8.37 -9.76 -29.23
N ASP A 294 -7.38 -10.07 -30.07
CA ASP A 294 -6.01 -10.23 -29.61
C ASP A 294 -5.41 -8.85 -29.26
N VAL A 295 -4.74 -8.74 -28.13
CA VAL A 295 -4.12 -7.50 -27.68
C VAL A 295 -2.90 -7.22 -28.56
N THR A 296 -3.00 -6.18 -29.38
CA THR A 296 -1.87 -5.76 -30.24
C THR A 296 -0.91 -4.84 -29.49
N ALA A 297 0.39 -5.01 -29.74
CA ALA A 297 1.41 -4.06 -29.29
C ALA A 297 1.32 -2.76 -30.11
N PRO A 298 1.69 -1.60 -29.53
CA PRO A 298 1.81 -0.36 -30.29
C PRO A 298 2.73 -0.55 -31.49
N ARG A 299 2.32 -0.02 -32.65
CA ARG A 299 3.11 0.00 -33.88
C ARG A 299 4.15 1.12 -33.88
#